data_AF-A0A7X6FT29-F1
#
_entry.id   AF-A0A7X6FT29-F1
#
_cell.length_a   1.000
_cell.length_b   1.000
_cell.length_c   1.000
_cell.angle_alpha   90.00
_cell.angle_beta   90.00
_cell.angle_gamma   90.00
#
_symmetry.space_group_name_H-M   'P 1'
#
loop_
_entity.id
_entity.type
_entity.pdbx_description
1 polymer ?
#
loop_
_entity_poly.entity_id
_entity_poly.type
_entity_poly.pdbx_seq_one_letter_code
_entity_poly.pdbx_strand_id
1 'polypeptide(L)'
;MWSSLRRAPAIINVGEARDHGSMSGCIAASIQGHIVNTTTHAGSVAEGLRRMAMEFPAEEQAARAFDLISSLQIFITQHLIRTTDGTKRFAVREFLVFDDDVRDRFLDKPIDGWSAVVRQLLKEGMKSDKVIARPLAQSTMKLVDEGWITMSEARSFIPRSMFEILA
;
A
#
# COMPACT_ATOMS: atom_id res chain seq x y z
N MET A 1 -19.47 -0.90 -9.53
CA MET A 1 -19.23 0.52 -9.15
C MET A 1 -20.44 1.41 -9.39
N TRP A 2 -20.90 1.59 -10.64
CA TRP A 2 -21.91 2.58 -11.01
C TRP A 2 -23.33 2.33 -10.49
N SER A 3 -23.66 1.07 -10.21
CA SER A 3 -24.90 0.71 -9.51
C SER A 3 -24.92 1.20 -8.06
N SER A 4 -23.76 1.25 -7.40
CA SER A 4 -23.63 1.68 -6.00
C SER A 4 -23.78 3.19 -5.85
N LEU A 5 -23.24 4.00 -6.78
CA LEU A 5 -23.33 5.47 -6.71
C LEU A 5 -24.78 5.98 -6.70
N ARG A 6 -25.72 5.23 -7.28
CA ARG A 6 -27.16 5.56 -7.26
C ARG A 6 -27.87 5.20 -5.95
N ARG A 7 -27.14 4.72 -4.93
CA ARG A 7 -27.68 4.30 -3.63
C ARG A 7 -27.25 5.19 -2.47
N ALA A 8 -26.64 6.35 -2.74
CA ALA A 8 -26.09 7.26 -1.74
C ALA A 8 -25.21 6.57 -0.66
N PRO A 9 -24.23 5.73 -1.05
CA PRO A 9 -23.41 5.00 -0.07
C PRO A 9 -22.42 5.94 0.63
N ALA A 10 -22.25 5.76 1.94
CA ALA A 10 -21.16 6.43 2.68
C ALA A 10 -19.80 5.74 2.42
N ILE A 11 -19.81 4.41 2.33
CA ILE A 11 -18.61 3.56 2.12
C ILE A 11 -18.91 2.59 0.98
N ILE A 12 -17.96 2.44 0.06
CA ILE A 12 -18.05 1.51 -1.07
C ILE A 12 -16.93 0.48 -0.95
N ASN A 13 -17.29 -0.79 -0.74
CA ASN A 13 -16.33 -1.89 -0.83
C ASN A 13 -16.41 -2.51 -2.23
N VAL A 14 -15.32 -2.40 -2.98
CA VAL A 14 -15.24 -2.85 -4.39
C VAL A 14 -14.74 -4.29 -4.49
N GLY A 15 -14.07 -4.79 -3.45
CA GLY A 15 -13.29 -6.02 -3.56
C GLY A 15 -12.01 -5.77 -4.35
N GLU A 16 -11.65 -6.67 -5.26
CA GLU A 16 -10.41 -6.57 -6.03
C GLU A 16 -10.54 -5.64 -7.25
N ALA A 17 -9.69 -4.61 -7.32
CA ALA A 17 -9.54 -3.77 -8.51
C ALA A 17 -8.33 -4.25 -9.33
N ARG A 18 -8.61 -5.02 -10.39
CA ARG A 18 -7.61 -5.70 -11.23
C ARG A 18 -7.61 -5.28 -12.69
N ASP A 19 -8.53 -4.39 -13.07
CA ASP A 19 -8.71 -3.92 -14.43
C ASP A 19 -8.92 -2.41 -14.47
N HIS A 20 -8.61 -1.82 -15.61
CA HIS A 20 -8.79 -0.40 -15.91
C HIS A 20 -10.17 0.14 -15.50
N GLY A 21 -11.24 -0.60 -15.78
CA GLY A 21 -12.61 -0.17 -15.51
C GLY A 21 -12.92 -0.10 -14.01
N SER A 22 -12.48 -1.11 -13.26
CA SER A 22 -12.64 -1.19 -11.81
C SER A 22 -11.82 -0.12 -11.10
N MET A 23 -10.56 0.10 -11.53
CA MET A 23 -9.69 1.12 -10.96
C MET A 23 -10.21 2.54 -11.22
N SER A 24 -10.62 2.83 -12.47
CA SER A 24 -11.29 4.09 -12.83
C SER A 24 -12.53 4.31 -11.98
N GLY A 25 -13.27 3.22 -11.73
CA GLY A 25 -14.36 3.14 -10.78
C GLY A 25 -14.00 3.73 -9.43
N CYS A 26 -13.04 3.08 -8.77
CA CYS A 26 -12.55 3.41 -7.44
C CYS A 26 -12.12 4.87 -7.32
N ILE A 27 -11.28 5.33 -8.26
CA ILE A 27 -10.74 6.68 -8.28
C ILE A 27 -11.87 7.70 -8.40
N ALA A 28 -12.78 7.53 -9.35
CA ALA A 28 -13.87 8.48 -9.58
C ALA A 28 -14.80 8.60 -8.36
N ALA A 29 -15.16 7.49 -7.71
CA ALA A 29 -15.99 7.54 -6.51
C ALA A 29 -15.26 8.17 -5.32
N SER A 30 -13.95 7.96 -5.21
CA SER A 30 -13.13 8.58 -4.16
C SER A 30 -13.08 10.10 -4.34
N ILE A 31 -12.90 10.58 -5.58
CA ILE A 31 -12.94 12.02 -5.92
C ILE A 31 -14.32 12.64 -5.63
N GLN A 32 -15.40 11.88 -5.80
CA GLN A 32 -16.76 12.32 -5.47
C GLN A 32 -17.05 12.36 -3.95
N GLY A 33 -16.07 11.99 -3.11
CA GLY A 33 -16.15 12.08 -1.65
C GLY A 33 -16.60 10.80 -0.94
N HIS A 34 -16.65 9.66 -1.64
CA HIS A 34 -16.94 8.38 -0.99
C HIS A 34 -15.68 7.76 -0.39
N ILE A 35 -15.81 7.09 0.76
CA ILE A 35 -14.75 6.20 1.25
C ILE A 35 -14.80 4.93 0.42
N VAL A 36 -13.74 4.66 -0.35
CA VAL A 36 -13.64 3.48 -1.19
C VAL A 36 -12.61 2.52 -0.62
N ASN A 37 -13.03 1.27 -0.39
CA ASN A 37 -12.16 0.18 -0.03
C ASN A 37 -12.01 -0.76 -1.24
N THR A 38 -10.76 -1.06 -1.59
CA THR A 38 -10.43 -2.04 -2.62
C THR A 38 -9.16 -2.80 -2.26
N THR A 39 -8.94 -3.94 -2.90
CA THR A 39 -7.76 -4.78 -2.75
C THR A 39 -7.06 -4.94 -4.10
N THR A 40 -5.76 -5.17 -4.08
CA THR A 40 -4.99 -5.56 -5.26
C THR A 40 -3.86 -6.50 -4.87
N HIS A 41 -3.34 -7.26 -5.82
CA HIS A 41 -2.19 -8.12 -5.59
C HIS A 41 -0.90 -7.30 -5.59
N ALA A 42 -0.27 -7.18 -4.41
CA ALA A 42 0.98 -6.45 -4.23
C ALA A 42 1.80 -7.04 -3.08
N GLY A 43 3.11 -7.24 -3.28
CA GLY A 43 4.04 -7.67 -2.24
C GLY A 43 4.52 -6.54 -1.33
N SER A 44 4.45 -5.29 -1.79
CA SER A 44 4.83 -4.07 -1.06
C SER A 44 3.96 -2.88 -1.46
N VAL A 45 3.97 -1.82 -0.65
CA VAL A 45 3.31 -0.54 -0.98
C VAL A 45 3.83 -0.01 -2.32
N ALA A 46 5.14 -0.02 -2.53
CA ALA A 46 5.76 0.48 -3.76
C ALA A 46 5.31 -0.30 -5.01
N GLU A 47 5.29 -1.62 -4.93
CA GLU A 47 4.81 -2.47 -6.02
C GLU A 47 3.33 -2.23 -6.30
N GLY A 48 2.51 -2.15 -5.24
CA GLY A 48 1.06 -1.97 -5.37
C GLY A 48 0.69 -0.66 -6.06
N LEU A 49 1.27 0.46 -5.61
CA LEU A 49 1.04 1.77 -6.22
C LEU A 49 1.44 1.78 -7.70
N ARG A 50 2.63 1.26 -8.02
CA ARG A 50 3.11 1.19 -9.41
C ARG A 50 2.17 0.34 -10.27
N ARG A 51 1.73 -0.82 -9.78
CA ARG A 51 0.78 -1.68 -10.51
C ARG A 51 -0.55 -0.99 -10.76
N MET A 52 -1.12 -0.32 -9.75
CA MET A 52 -2.37 0.43 -9.90
C MET A 52 -2.26 1.54 -10.96
N ALA A 53 -1.14 2.26 -10.98
CA ALA A 53 -0.90 3.31 -11.99
C ALA A 53 -0.64 2.74 -13.40
N MET A 54 -0.02 1.56 -13.50
CA MET A 54 0.30 0.91 -14.77
C MET A 54 -0.88 0.14 -15.40
N GLU A 55 -2.02 0.09 -14.72
CA GLU A 55 -3.26 -0.52 -15.25
C GLU A 55 -3.89 0.33 -16.37
N PHE A 56 -3.46 1.58 -16.52
CA PHE A 56 -3.99 2.53 -17.50
C PHE A 56 -3.17 2.52 -18.81
N PRO A 57 -3.78 2.83 -19.96
CA PRO A 57 -3.07 3.07 -21.22
C PRO A 57 -2.05 4.22 -21.10
N ALA A 58 -0.95 4.15 -21.84
CA ALA A 58 0.19 5.08 -21.70
C ALA A 58 -0.21 6.56 -21.80
N GLU A 59 -1.19 6.87 -22.66
CA GLU A 59 -1.74 8.20 -22.87
C GLU A 59 -2.51 8.77 -21.66
N GLU A 60 -3.08 7.89 -20.81
CA GLU A 60 -3.84 8.28 -19.62
C GLU A 60 -3.05 8.10 -18.32
N GLN A 61 -1.96 7.32 -18.33
CA GLN A 61 -1.21 6.93 -17.13
C GLN A 61 -0.83 8.10 -16.23
N ALA A 62 -0.32 9.20 -16.80
CA ALA A 62 0.09 10.36 -16.01
C ALA A 62 -1.08 11.00 -15.27
N ALA A 63 -2.20 11.24 -15.96
CA ALA A 63 -3.40 11.83 -15.36
C ALA A 63 -4.02 10.89 -14.31
N ARG A 64 -4.07 9.59 -14.59
CA ARG A 64 -4.65 8.59 -13.68
C ARG A 64 -3.78 8.34 -12.47
N ALA A 65 -2.46 8.38 -12.62
CA ALA A 65 -1.51 8.33 -11.52
C ALA A 65 -1.68 9.55 -10.59
N PHE A 66 -1.87 10.75 -11.16
CA PHE A 66 -2.18 11.95 -10.40
C PHE A 66 -3.49 11.78 -9.59
N ASP A 67 -4.57 11.35 -10.25
CA ASP A 67 -5.87 11.11 -9.60
C ASP A 67 -5.78 10.04 -8.50
N LEU A 68 -5.04 8.96 -8.76
CA LEU A 68 -4.79 7.87 -7.81
C LEU A 68 -4.11 8.38 -6.54
N ILE A 69 -2.98 9.08 -6.67
CA ILE A 69 -2.22 9.61 -5.53
C ILE A 69 -3.03 10.65 -4.77
N SER A 70 -3.73 11.54 -5.49
CA SER A 70 -4.53 12.61 -4.90
C SER A 70 -5.71 12.08 -4.09
N SER A 71 -6.29 10.95 -4.49
CA SER A 71 -7.45 10.36 -3.82
C SER A 71 -7.09 9.33 -2.74
N LEU A 72 -5.90 8.76 -2.76
CA LEU A 72 -5.48 7.75 -1.79
C LEU A 72 -5.40 8.32 -0.37
N GLN A 73 -5.81 7.50 0.61
CA GLN A 73 -5.74 7.83 2.04
C GLN A 73 -4.73 6.96 2.78
N ILE A 74 -4.76 5.65 2.50
CA ILE A 74 -3.83 4.68 3.08
C ILE A 74 -3.66 3.50 2.14
N PHE A 75 -2.43 2.99 2.03
CA PHE A 75 -2.14 1.73 1.38
C PHE A 75 -1.55 0.75 2.39
N ILE A 76 -2.05 -0.49 2.42
CA ILE A 76 -1.61 -1.53 3.35
C ILE A 76 -1.30 -2.79 2.56
N THR A 77 -0.11 -3.37 2.76
CA THR A 77 0.16 -4.76 2.38
C THR A 77 0.24 -5.64 3.60
N GLN A 78 -0.06 -6.93 3.41
CA GLN A 78 -0.12 -7.89 4.51
C GLN A 78 0.46 -9.24 4.08
N HIS A 79 1.30 -9.80 4.95
CA HIS A 79 1.81 -11.16 4.86
C HIS A 79 1.41 -11.96 6.09
N LEU A 80 1.02 -13.22 5.90
CA LEU A 80 0.63 -14.12 6.99
C LEU A 80 1.78 -15.08 7.30
N ILE A 81 2.47 -14.84 8.42
CA ILE A 81 3.65 -15.60 8.83
C ILE A 81 3.24 -16.57 9.95
N ARG A 82 3.65 -17.84 9.84
CA ARG A 82 3.32 -18.85 10.86
C ARG A 82 4.04 -18.57 12.18
N THR A 83 3.38 -18.87 13.29
CA THR A 83 3.98 -18.82 14.62
C THR A 83 5.00 -19.93 14.82
N THR A 84 5.92 -19.74 15.77
CA THR A 84 6.93 -20.73 16.16
C THR A 84 6.32 -22.07 16.59
N ASP A 85 5.15 -22.05 17.23
CA ASP A 85 4.39 -23.24 17.62
C ASP A 85 3.57 -23.88 16.49
N GLY A 86 3.51 -23.24 15.31
CA GLY A 86 2.78 -23.69 14.14
C GLY A 86 1.25 -23.63 14.25
N THR A 87 0.69 -23.11 15.36
CA THR A 87 -0.77 -23.16 15.62
C THR A 87 -1.53 -21.98 15.03
N LYS A 88 -0.85 -20.84 14.80
CA LYS A 88 -1.45 -19.57 14.38
C LYS A 88 -0.63 -18.93 13.26
N ARG A 89 -1.16 -17.82 12.75
CA ARG A 89 -0.42 -16.91 11.87
C ARG A 89 -0.56 -15.48 12.37
N PHE A 90 0.53 -14.73 12.33
CA PHE A 90 0.50 -13.29 12.51
C PHE A 90 0.40 -12.58 11.17
N ALA A 91 -0.45 -11.57 11.12
CA ALA A 91 -0.52 -10.63 10.02
C ALA A 91 0.54 -9.55 10.21
N VAL A 92 1.62 -9.65 9.44
CA VAL A 92 2.66 -8.64 9.36
C VAL A 92 2.29 -7.66 8.26
N ARG A 93 2.36 -6.36 8.54
CA ARG A 93 1.85 -5.32 7.64
C ARG A 93 2.89 -4.26 7.35
N GLU A 94 2.91 -3.82 6.10
CA GLU A 94 3.50 -2.56 5.69
C GLU A 94 2.37 -1.59 5.38
N PHE A 95 2.52 -0.33 5.76
CA PHE A 95 1.54 0.69 5.37
C PHE A 95 2.17 2.06 5.18
N LEU A 96 1.47 2.88 4.41
CA LEU A 96 1.76 4.29 4.20
C LEU A 96 0.44 5.07 4.16
N VAL A 97 0.34 6.11 4.98
CA VAL A 97 -0.75 7.09 4.96
C VAL A 97 -0.39 8.22 4.01
N PHE A 98 -1.38 8.73 3.28
CA PHE A 98 -1.24 9.75 2.24
C PHE A 98 -1.84 11.06 2.75
N ASP A 99 -1.04 11.82 3.50
CA ASP A 99 -1.30 13.23 3.76
C ASP A 99 -0.77 14.11 2.63
N ASP A 100 -0.87 15.43 2.78
CA ASP A 100 -0.50 16.38 1.73
C ASP A 100 1.01 16.35 1.41
N ASP A 101 1.89 16.26 2.43
CA ASP A 101 3.35 16.14 2.21
C ASP A 101 3.70 14.86 1.48
N VAL A 102 3.09 13.73 1.86
CA VAL A 102 3.29 12.45 1.19
C VAL A 102 2.84 12.54 -0.27
N ARG A 103 1.66 13.10 -0.54
CA ARG A 103 1.13 13.26 -1.90
C ARG A 103 2.08 14.09 -2.77
N ASP A 104 2.52 15.26 -2.29
CA ASP A 104 3.39 16.15 -3.04
C ASP A 104 4.69 15.44 -3.47
N ARG A 105 5.30 14.67 -2.56
CA ARG A 105 6.52 13.88 -2.87
C ARG A 105 6.33 12.84 -3.97
N PHE A 106 5.12 12.28 -4.11
CA PHE A 106 4.80 11.37 -5.22
C PHE A 106 4.55 12.13 -6.51
N LEU A 107 3.81 13.24 -6.46
CA LEU A 107 3.44 14.04 -7.62
C LEU A 107 4.66 14.74 -8.28
N ASP A 108 5.71 15.01 -7.50
CA ASP A 108 7.00 15.52 -7.98
C ASP A 108 7.87 14.49 -8.72
N LYS A 109 7.43 13.23 -8.79
CA LYS A 109 8.20 12.12 -9.38
C LYS A 109 7.41 11.37 -10.44
N PRO A 110 8.07 10.91 -11.52
CA PRO A 110 7.45 9.96 -12.43
C PRO A 110 7.16 8.63 -11.70
N ILE A 111 6.21 7.84 -12.22
CA ILE A 111 5.75 6.59 -11.60
C ILE A 111 6.91 5.63 -11.30
N ASP A 112 7.91 5.52 -12.18
CA ASP A 112 9.07 4.65 -11.95
C ASP A 112 9.93 5.09 -10.74
N GLY A 113 9.85 6.37 -10.37
CA GLY A 113 10.51 6.93 -9.18
C GLY A 113 9.78 6.66 -7.86
N TRP A 114 8.53 6.20 -7.88
CA TRP A 114 7.71 6.01 -6.68
C TRP A 114 8.30 4.99 -5.70
N SER A 115 9.05 4.01 -6.21
CA SER A 115 9.73 3.03 -5.37
C SER A 115 10.75 3.68 -4.41
N ALA A 116 11.48 4.69 -4.89
CA ALA A 116 12.41 5.46 -4.07
C ALA A 116 11.69 6.35 -3.06
N VAL A 117 10.58 6.98 -3.48
CA VAL A 117 9.72 7.80 -2.60
C VAL A 117 9.19 6.96 -1.43
N VAL A 118 8.59 5.80 -1.72
CA VAL A 118 8.09 4.88 -0.68
C VAL A 118 9.21 4.47 0.27
N ARG A 119 10.39 4.07 -0.25
CA ARG A 119 11.53 3.70 0.60
C ARG A 119 11.94 4.83 1.54
N GLN A 120 11.98 6.07 1.06
CA GLN A 120 12.30 7.23 1.88
C GLN A 120 11.23 7.46 2.96
N LEU A 121 9.95 7.48 2.59
CA LEU A 121 8.83 7.69 3.52
C LEU A 121 8.76 6.60 4.61
N LEU A 122 8.96 5.34 4.23
CA LEU A 122 9.03 4.22 5.18
C LEU A 122 10.22 4.38 6.16
N LYS A 123 11.38 4.90 5.70
CA LYS A 123 12.52 5.23 6.59
C LYS A 123 12.21 6.41 7.52
N GLU A 124 11.53 7.43 7.03
CA GLU A 124 11.14 8.61 7.81
C GLU A 124 10.12 8.25 8.90
N GLY A 125 9.12 7.41 8.57
CA GLY A 125 8.10 6.96 9.53
C GLY A 125 8.65 6.06 10.65
N MET A 126 9.82 5.45 10.48
CA MET A 126 10.52 4.77 11.58
C MET A 126 11.20 5.73 12.56
N LYS A 127 11.54 6.95 12.10
CA LYS A 127 12.36 7.91 12.86
C LYS A 127 11.54 9.04 13.47
N SER A 128 10.36 9.32 12.94
CA SER A 128 9.53 10.44 13.38
C SER A 128 8.05 10.20 13.07
N ASP A 129 7.18 10.83 13.86
CA ASP A 129 5.73 10.80 13.65
C ASP A 129 5.23 11.77 12.56
N LYS A 130 6.15 12.44 11.85
CA LYS A 130 5.80 13.36 10.75
C LYS A 130 5.24 12.61 9.54
N VAL A 131 5.65 11.37 9.35
CA VAL A 131 5.16 10.49 8.29
C VAL A 131 4.56 9.26 8.96
N ILE A 132 3.26 9.03 8.76
CA ILE A 132 2.58 7.87 9.32
C ILE A 132 2.78 6.68 8.39
N ALA A 133 3.84 5.92 8.66
CA ALA A 133 4.23 4.77 7.86
C ALA A 133 4.88 3.68 8.70
N ARG A 134 4.85 2.44 8.21
CA ARG A 134 5.53 1.30 8.83
C ARG A 134 6.04 0.35 7.77
N PRO A 135 7.37 0.11 7.68
CA PRO A 135 7.92 -0.89 6.78
C PRO A 135 7.52 -2.31 7.20
N LEU A 136 7.43 -3.22 6.23
CA LEU A 136 7.15 -4.62 6.52
C LEU A 136 8.16 -5.21 7.51
N ALA A 137 9.45 -4.93 7.28
CA ALA A 137 10.55 -5.44 8.10
C ALA A 137 10.46 -5.01 9.57
N GLN A 138 9.99 -3.79 9.87
CA GLN A 138 9.81 -3.34 11.24
C GLN A 138 8.69 -4.14 11.93
N SER A 139 7.56 -4.34 11.24
CA SER A 139 6.47 -5.18 11.75
C SER A 139 6.91 -6.63 11.98
N THR A 140 7.79 -7.16 11.14
CA THR A 140 8.34 -8.52 11.28
C THR A 140 9.27 -8.63 12.45
N MET A 141 10.26 -7.74 12.55
CA MET A 141 11.30 -7.82 13.57
C MET A 141 10.72 -7.74 14.97
N LYS A 142 9.67 -6.93 15.18
CA LYS A 142 8.94 -6.92 16.45
C LYS A 142 8.50 -8.32 16.89
N LEU A 143 7.92 -9.12 16.00
CA LEU A 143 7.45 -10.47 16.33
C LEU A 143 8.58 -11.49 16.44
N VAL A 144 9.69 -11.27 15.74
CA VAL A 144 10.90 -12.08 15.89
C VAL A 144 11.52 -11.86 17.27
N ASP A 145 11.66 -10.60 17.67
CA ASP A 145 12.26 -10.20 18.94
C ASP A 145 11.42 -10.67 20.12
N GLU A 146 10.09 -10.69 19.96
CA GLU A 146 9.14 -11.27 20.93
C GLU A 146 9.08 -12.82 20.91
N GLY A 147 9.77 -13.49 19.98
CA GLY A 147 9.82 -14.96 19.88
C GLY A 147 8.57 -15.62 19.28
N TRP A 148 7.66 -14.83 18.72
CA TRP A 148 6.42 -15.32 18.12
C TRP A 148 6.63 -15.97 16.75
N ILE A 149 7.60 -15.49 15.98
CA ILE A 149 7.97 -16.02 14.65
C ILE A 149 9.48 -16.20 14.55
N THR A 150 9.95 -17.12 13.70
CA THR A 150 11.40 -17.27 13.45
C THR A 150 11.87 -16.37 12.31
N MET A 151 13.15 -15.98 12.32
CA MET A 151 13.77 -15.29 11.17
C MET A 151 13.76 -16.15 9.90
N SER A 152 13.84 -17.47 10.05
CA SER A 152 13.75 -18.39 8.91
C SER A 152 12.38 -18.32 8.26
N GLU A 153 11.32 -18.40 9.05
CA GLU A 153 9.94 -18.29 8.57
C GLU A 153 9.67 -16.92 7.95
N ALA A 154 10.16 -15.85 8.58
CA ALA A 154 10.04 -14.50 8.04
C ALA A 154 10.67 -14.35 6.64
N ARG A 155 11.87 -14.92 6.43
CA ARG A 155 12.61 -14.84 5.15
C ARG A 155 11.96 -15.67 4.04
N SER A 156 11.07 -16.61 4.35
CA SER A 156 10.29 -17.33 3.34
C SER A 156 9.24 -16.46 2.64
N PHE A 157 8.82 -15.35 3.26
CA PHE A 157 7.79 -14.45 2.73
C PHE A 157 8.32 -13.05 2.42
N ILE A 158 9.41 -12.64 3.08
CA ILE A 158 9.91 -11.27 3.03
C ILE A 158 11.32 -11.26 2.42
N PRO A 159 11.51 -10.61 1.25
CA PRO A 159 12.81 -10.48 0.62
C PRO A 159 13.85 -9.80 1.53
N ARG A 160 15.11 -10.23 1.41
CA ARG A 160 16.23 -9.65 2.18
C ARG A 160 16.34 -8.13 2.01
N SER A 161 16.06 -7.61 0.80
CA SER A 161 16.10 -6.19 0.48
C SER A 161 15.10 -5.34 1.29
N MET A 162 14.01 -5.94 1.79
CA MET A 162 13.08 -5.22 2.66
C MET A 162 13.65 -5.00 4.07
N PHE A 163 14.56 -5.87 4.54
CA PHE A 163 15.23 -5.70 5.83
C PHE A 163 16.37 -4.67 5.79
N GLU A 164 16.93 -4.37 4.62
CA GLU A 164 17.94 -3.32 4.44
C GLU A 164 17.42 -1.93 4.82
N ILE A 165 16.10 -1.75 4.91
CA ILE A 165 15.51 -0.50 5.36
C ILE A 165 15.82 -0.21 6.83
N LEU A 166 16.06 -1.26 7.63
CA LEU A 166 16.35 -1.19 9.07
C LEU A 166 17.82 -0.82 9.37
N ALA A 167 18.69 -0.83 8.35
CA ALA A 167 20.08 -0.38 8.45
C ALA A 167 20.20 1.12 8.16
#